data_AF-A0A8J4UXE2-F1
#
_entry.id   AF-A0A8J4UXE2-F1
#
_cell.length_a   1.000
_cell.length_b   1.000
_cell.length_c   1.000
_cell.angle_alpha   90.00
_cell.angle_beta   90.00
_cell.angle_gamma   90.00
#
_symmetry.space_group_name_H-M   'P 1'
#
loop_
_entity.id
_entity.type
_entity.pdbx_description
1 polymer ?
#
loop_
_entity_poly.entity_id
_entity_poly.type
_entity_poly.pdbx_seq_one_letter_code
_entity_poly.pdbx_strand_id
1 'polypeptide(L)'
;MTESFYLIWRNQYIRKLIRNRVCQNLVINVNENYLIRNHQYLSLFTNRDKLDYNIGIRFEGRDDDYLDINSNNRDLINVVDFKKDTGNFNLDIILDCVQKLSFSTNSNTMRATGKLPPSITWLQLMKDDFYCIKPLAQQILSNLPDNLQWLELGSHLQYNFTSPCIMPQSLTDIKSSSYFYYQNLKWFVVPPNKVYKSCVLYIDSMESFEWLLENKWICNVEIDPNVLIMLMGQYQLPSHVTKVNVNVGIVRDISFLPQTLESLEGIYGASFSHLTQLKVLKIYDISVEKLEKGVLPPLLQELLIIYNYPLEIDVLPPHLTALCLPIYDCPLYTNVFPASLTSINLGSFKQPFHPFVLPNKLKSLSMQKFTQPTFPPNSLPLSLSDLALDRFKGSFDQCQPLDNLQSLKICSLVPSLATLLTNVKKLDIEVAGDNDDDLSGTCLANTSIKSLYLKFVFQRTLYPNTFPPTVRYLTLINADLKSDDVIPSGCVLKNEYR
;
A
#
# COMPACT_ATOMS: atom_id res chain seq x y z
N MET A 1 -21.74 18.47 22.90
CA MET A 1 -20.63 18.09 21.99
C MET A 1 -19.46 19.08 22.02
N THR A 2 -19.69 20.40 22.06
CA THR A 2 -18.64 21.43 22.16
C THR A 2 -17.77 21.34 23.40
N GLU A 3 -18.32 21.01 24.58
CA GLU A 3 -17.54 21.00 25.82
C GLU A 3 -16.57 19.81 25.92
N SER A 4 -16.94 18.60 25.50
CA SER A 4 -16.14 17.39 25.74
C SER A 4 -14.81 17.36 24.96
N PHE A 5 -14.82 17.72 23.67
CA PHE A 5 -13.59 17.80 22.87
C PHE A 5 -12.73 18.98 23.34
N TYR A 6 -13.35 20.12 23.65
CA TYR A 6 -12.67 21.29 24.22
C TYR A 6 -12.05 21.01 25.61
N LEU A 7 -12.69 20.15 26.41
CA LEU A 7 -12.22 19.70 27.72
C LEU A 7 -11.01 18.77 27.63
N ILE A 8 -10.96 17.88 26.62
CA ILE A 8 -9.78 17.03 26.34
C ILE A 8 -8.53 17.91 26.14
N TRP A 9 -8.66 19.01 25.40
CA TRP A 9 -7.53 19.88 25.04
C TRP A 9 -7.17 20.93 26.10
N ARG A 10 -8.12 21.37 26.93
CA ARG A 10 -7.81 22.25 28.08
C ARG A 10 -7.15 21.50 29.24
N ASN A 11 -7.36 20.19 29.36
CA ASN A 11 -6.88 19.42 30.49
C ASN A 11 -5.34 19.21 30.45
N GLN A 12 -4.62 19.76 31.43
CA GLN A 12 -3.15 19.70 31.51
C GLN A 12 -2.63 18.25 31.68
N TYR A 13 -3.39 17.37 32.34
CA TYR A 13 -3.00 15.98 32.56
C TYR A 13 -3.11 15.15 31.28
N ILE A 14 -4.20 15.29 30.52
CA ILE A 14 -4.37 14.64 29.20
C ILE A 14 -3.25 15.10 28.25
N ARG A 15 -2.90 16.39 28.26
CA ARG A 15 -1.75 16.93 27.50
C ARG A 15 -0.42 16.29 27.90
N LYS A 16 -0.16 16.10 29.20
CA LYS A 16 1.05 15.45 29.72
C LYS A 16 1.12 13.97 29.36
N LEU A 17 -0.02 13.28 29.34
CA LEU A 17 -0.13 11.86 29.03
C LEU A 17 -0.01 11.59 27.52
N ILE A 18 -0.59 12.47 26.69
CA ILE A 18 -0.36 12.50 25.24
C ILE A 18 1.13 12.73 24.96
N ARG A 19 1.75 13.73 25.60
CA ARG A 19 3.20 14.03 25.47
C ARG A 19 4.10 12.82 25.77
N ASN A 20 3.87 12.08 26.85
CA ASN A 20 4.72 10.92 27.18
C ASN A 20 4.63 9.79 26.15
N ARG A 21 3.48 9.62 25.49
CA ARG A 21 3.29 8.64 24.42
C ARG A 21 3.75 9.15 23.05
N VAL A 22 3.77 10.47 22.84
CA VAL A 22 4.35 11.13 21.66
C VAL A 22 5.85 10.85 21.54
N CYS A 23 6.60 10.88 22.64
CA CYS A 23 8.03 10.51 22.65
C CYS A 23 8.30 9.06 22.22
N GLN A 24 7.27 8.23 22.01
CA GLN A 24 7.35 6.83 21.64
C GLN A 24 6.74 6.53 20.24
N ASN A 25 6.36 7.56 19.46
CA ASN A 25 5.68 7.41 18.15
C ASN A 25 4.38 6.55 18.21
N LEU A 26 3.66 6.59 19.33
CA LEU A 26 2.45 5.78 19.54
C LEU A 26 1.17 6.49 19.06
N VAL A 27 0.30 5.74 18.37
CA VAL A 27 -1.07 6.18 18.06
C VAL A 27 -1.91 6.15 19.34
N ILE A 28 -2.51 7.28 19.71
CA ILE A 28 -3.41 7.36 20.85
C ILE A 28 -4.84 7.31 20.34
N ASN A 29 -5.55 6.21 20.64
CA ASN A 29 -6.98 6.11 20.43
C ASN A 29 -7.69 6.65 21.67
N VAL A 30 -8.30 7.83 21.57
CA VAL A 30 -9.10 8.40 22.66
C VAL A 30 -10.54 7.91 22.50
N ASN A 31 -10.99 7.04 23.43
CA ASN A 31 -12.36 6.55 23.49
C ASN A 31 -13.02 6.80 24.85
N GLU A 32 -14.33 6.56 24.93
CA GLU A 32 -15.14 6.80 26.14
C GLU A 32 -14.54 6.07 27.36
N ASN A 33 -14.18 4.80 27.21
CA ASN A 33 -13.53 4.01 28.27
C ASN A 33 -12.19 4.59 28.73
N TYR A 34 -11.40 5.14 27.81
CA TYR A 34 -10.14 5.79 28.10
C TYR A 34 -10.35 7.10 28.88
N LEU A 35 -11.38 7.88 28.53
CA LEU A 35 -11.74 9.10 29.23
C LEU A 35 -12.31 8.82 30.63
N ILE A 36 -13.21 7.83 30.76
CA ILE A 36 -13.81 7.41 32.03
C ILE A 36 -12.75 6.88 32.99
N ARG A 37 -11.82 6.03 32.52
CA ARG A 37 -10.77 5.45 33.37
C ARG A 37 -9.78 6.48 33.92
N ASN A 38 -9.58 7.59 33.21
CA ASN A 38 -8.54 8.56 33.53
C ASN A 38 -9.08 9.91 34.03
N HIS A 39 -10.40 10.10 34.11
CA HIS A 39 -11.01 11.36 34.56
C HIS A 39 -12.39 11.17 35.23
N GLN A 40 -12.43 11.36 36.56
CA GLN A 40 -13.64 11.24 37.38
C GLN A 40 -14.68 12.36 37.16
N TYR A 41 -14.34 13.45 36.48
CA TYR A 41 -15.29 14.54 36.16
C TYR A 41 -15.98 14.35 34.80
N LEU A 42 -15.45 13.52 33.90
CA LEU A 42 -16.08 13.23 32.61
C LEU A 42 -17.24 12.23 32.74
N SER A 43 -17.28 11.43 33.81
CA SER A 43 -18.41 10.56 34.17
C SER A 43 -19.68 11.31 34.57
N LEU A 44 -19.62 12.63 34.78
CA LEU A 44 -20.79 13.47 35.04
C LEU A 44 -21.51 13.89 33.75
N PHE A 45 -20.84 13.79 32.59
CA PHE A 45 -21.42 14.13 31.28
C PHE A 45 -22.01 12.92 30.54
N THR A 46 -21.80 11.70 31.05
CA THR A 46 -22.19 10.43 30.37
C THR A 46 -23.68 10.10 30.46
N ASN A 47 -24.55 11.03 30.86
CA ASN A 47 -25.99 10.77 31.01
C ASN A 47 -26.90 11.44 29.96
N ARG A 48 -26.34 12.06 28.92
CA ARG A 48 -27.09 12.36 27.68
C ARG A 48 -26.20 12.10 26.48
N ASP A 49 -26.64 11.13 25.67
CA ASP A 49 -26.05 10.63 24.44
C ASP A 49 -24.71 9.89 24.61
N LYS A 50 -24.73 8.57 24.40
CA LYS A 50 -23.52 7.73 24.31
C LYS A 50 -22.58 8.31 23.27
N LEU A 51 -21.46 8.88 23.70
CA LEU A 51 -20.51 9.54 22.82
C LEU A 51 -19.33 8.61 22.51
N ASP A 52 -19.47 7.89 21.41
CA ASP A 52 -18.59 6.82 20.93
C ASP A 52 -17.38 7.37 20.13
N TYR A 53 -16.52 8.21 20.73
CA TYR A 53 -15.35 8.76 20.02
C TYR A 53 -14.26 7.69 19.86
N ASN A 54 -13.68 7.58 18.65
CA ASN A 54 -12.41 6.89 18.43
C ASN A 54 -11.54 7.81 17.56
N ILE A 55 -10.84 8.73 18.23
CA ILE A 55 -9.97 9.69 17.55
C ILE A 55 -8.55 9.13 17.63
N GLY A 56 -7.95 8.86 16.47
CA GLY A 56 -6.54 8.57 16.34
C GLY A 56 -5.78 9.87 16.15
N ILE A 57 -4.93 10.24 17.10
CA ILE A 57 -4.03 11.38 16.95
C ILE A 57 -2.64 10.84 16.62
N ARG A 58 -2.03 11.36 15.55
CA ARG A 58 -0.65 11.03 15.16
C ARG A 58 0.18 12.32 15.07
N PHE A 59 1.41 12.22 15.53
CA PHE A 59 2.40 13.29 15.51
C PHE A 59 3.49 12.89 14.51
N GLU A 60 3.80 13.72 13.52
CA GLU A 60 4.85 13.44 12.53
C GLU A 60 5.96 14.51 12.63
N GLY A 61 7.17 14.08 13.04
CA GLY A 61 8.44 14.80 12.85
C GLY A 61 9.08 15.51 14.06
N ARG A 62 10.08 14.86 14.70
CA ARG A 62 11.51 15.25 14.83
C ARG A 62 12.23 14.21 15.70
N ASP A 63 13.36 13.69 15.23
CA ASP A 63 14.13 12.63 15.90
C ASP A 63 14.98 13.11 17.09
N ASP A 64 15.13 14.42 17.34
CA ASP A 64 15.96 14.92 18.45
C ASP A 64 15.36 16.13 19.20
N ASP A 65 15.50 16.02 20.53
CA ASP A 65 15.60 17.01 21.61
C ASP A 65 14.41 17.86 22.12
N TYR A 66 14.07 17.56 23.38
CA TYR A 66 13.51 18.43 24.44
C TYR A 66 12.39 19.42 24.04
N LEU A 67 11.14 18.97 24.21
CA LEU A 67 9.96 19.84 24.25
C LEU A 67 9.92 20.65 25.56
N ASP A 68 9.91 21.98 25.49
CA ASP A 68 9.67 22.83 26.66
C ASP A 68 8.24 22.57 27.22
N ILE A 69 8.12 22.58 28.54
CA ILE A 69 6.93 22.20 29.31
C ILE A 69 5.96 23.38 29.49
N ASN A 70 6.43 24.60 29.20
CA ASN A 70 5.69 25.84 29.45
C ASN A 70 5.21 26.57 28.18
N SER A 71 5.60 26.14 26.98
CA SER A 71 5.04 26.67 25.74
C SER A 71 3.66 26.08 25.45
N ASN A 72 2.76 26.89 24.90
CA ASN A 72 1.48 26.44 24.37
C ASN A 72 1.73 25.49 23.19
N ASN A 73 1.92 24.20 23.47
CA ASN A 73 2.24 23.13 22.52
C ASN A 73 1.07 22.77 21.59
N ARG A 74 0.38 23.78 21.04
CA ARG A 74 -0.64 23.62 20.00
C ARG A 74 0.03 23.08 18.73
N ASP A 75 1.26 23.50 18.42
CA ASP A 75 1.94 23.26 17.14
C ASP A 75 2.47 21.82 16.91
N LEU A 76 2.16 20.86 17.80
CA LEU A 76 2.65 19.48 17.67
C LEU A 76 1.68 18.55 16.93
N ILE A 77 0.38 18.83 16.95
CA ILE A 77 -0.65 17.93 16.42
C ILE A 77 -0.82 18.19 14.93
N ASN A 78 -0.05 17.46 14.11
CA ASN A 78 -0.10 17.63 12.66
C ASN A 78 -1.10 16.68 11.99
N VAL A 79 -1.50 15.57 12.62
CA VAL A 79 -2.40 14.57 12.02
C VAL A 79 -3.56 14.18 12.95
N VAL A 80 -4.78 14.29 12.44
CA VAL A 80 -6.01 13.86 13.12
C VAL A 80 -6.78 12.88 12.23
N ASP A 81 -7.14 11.73 12.78
CA ASP A 81 -7.92 10.69 12.10
C ASP A 81 -9.16 10.31 12.91
N PHE A 82 -10.34 10.54 12.34
CA PHE A 82 -11.63 10.19 12.93
C PHE A 82 -12.05 8.78 12.48
N LYS A 83 -11.96 7.79 13.37
CA LYS A 83 -12.07 6.35 13.01
C LYS A 83 -13.42 5.68 13.34
N LYS A 84 -14.33 6.35 14.02
CA LYS A 84 -15.67 5.82 14.37
C LYS A 84 -16.70 6.93 14.31
N ASP A 85 -17.96 6.55 14.11
CA ASP A 85 -19.14 7.44 14.07
C ASP A 85 -19.21 8.34 15.29
N THR A 86 -18.64 9.51 15.17
CA THR A 86 -18.90 10.63 16.04
C THR A 86 -20.24 11.21 15.61
N GLY A 87 -21.14 11.59 16.50
CA GLY A 87 -22.36 12.31 16.08
C GLY A 87 -22.05 13.61 15.31
N ASN A 88 -23.06 14.43 15.07
CA ASN A 88 -22.86 15.73 14.40
C ASN A 88 -21.74 16.56 15.05
N PHE A 89 -20.74 16.98 14.29
CA PHE A 89 -19.51 17.60 14.81
C PHE A 89 -19.30 19.02 14.26
N ASN A 90 -18.69 19.92 15.03
CA ASN A 90 -18.34 21.26 14.53
C ASN A 90 -16.86 21.28 14.11
N LEU A 91 -16.58 21.59 12.84
CA LEU A 91 -15.23 21.69 12.27
C LEU A 91 -14.39 22.79 12.92
N ASP A 92 -15.02 23.83 13.48
CA ASP A 92 -14.32 24.92 14.18
C ASP A 92 -13.56 24.45 15.44
N ILE A 93 -13.79 23.20 15.86
CA ILE A 93 -13.10 22.58 16.99
C ILE A 93 -11.70 22.08 16.58
N ILE A 94 -11.44 21.89 15.29
CA ILE A 94 -10.15 21.44 14.77
C ILE A 94 -9.14 22.57 14.97
N LEU A 95 -8.00 22.24 15.57
CA LEU A 95 -6.96 23.22 15.90
C LEU A 95 -6.25 23.72 14.63
N ASP A 96 -5.86 24.99 14.62
CA ASP A 96 -5.11 25.64 13.53
C ASP A 96 -3.69 25.08 13.31
N CYS A 97 -3.23 24.15 14.14
CA CYS A 97 -1.96 23.44 13.94
C CYS A 97 -2.09 22.19 13.05
N VAL A 98 -3.33 21.69 12.86
CA VAL A 98 -3.56 20.44 12.14
C VAL A 98 -3.31 20.63 10.66
N GLN A 99 -2.44 19.81 10.09
CA GLN A 99 -2.07 19.82 8.66
C GLN A 99 -2.72 18.69 7.87
N LYS A 100 -2.85 17.52 8.50
CA LYS A 100 -3.44 16.31 7.90
C LYS A 100 -4.70 15.91 8.66
N LEU A 101 -5.81 15.79 7.93
CA LEU A 101 -7.09 15.41 8.48
C LEU A 101 -7.66 14.22 7.71
N SER A 102 -8.08 13.18 8.42
CA SER A 102 -8.70 11.98 7.85
C SER A 102 -10.03 11.70 8.53
N PHE A 103 -11.03 11.32 7.72
CA PHE A 103 -12.30 10.76 8.18
C PHE A 103 -12.42 9.33 7.66
N SER A 104 -12.35 8.35 8.56
CA SER A 104 -12.41 6.91 8.28
C SER A 104 -13.63 6.24 8.90
N THR A 105 -14.74 6.98 9.03
CA THR A 105 -16.00 6.53 9.64
C THR A 105 -17.01 5.99 8.60
N ASN A 106 -17.93 5.12 9.02
CA ASN A 106 -18.91 4.48 8.15
C ASN A 106 -20.34 5.06 8.25
N SER A 107 -20.54 6.19 8.94
CA SER A 107 -21.89 6.78 9.11
C SER A 107 -22.32 7.73 7.99
N ASN A 108 -23.45 7.38 7.39
CA ASN A 108 -24.19 8.18 6.42
C ASN A 108 -24.90 9.39 7.02
N THR A 109 -25.00 9.48 8.35
CA THR A 109 -25.83 10.48 9.05
C THR A 109 -25.03 11.63 9.62
N MET A 110 -23.69 11.56 9.63
CA MET A 110 -22.86 12.63 10.16
C MET A 110 -23.04 13.91 9.37
N ARG A 111 -23.33 14.99 10.10
CA ARG A 111 -23.28 16.36 9.61
C ARG A 111 -22.17 17.10 10.32
N ALA A 112 -21.55 18.04 9.61
CA ALA A 112 -20.74 19.05 10.27
C ALA A 112 -21.26 20.45 10.04
N THR A 113 -20.86 21.34 10.94
CA THR A 113 -20.99 22.79 10.84
C THR A 113 -19.60 23.40 10.93
N GLY A 114 -19.49 24.70 10.66
CA GLY A 114 -18.22 25.42 10.76
C GLY A 114 -17.36 25.28 9.50
N LYS A 115 -16.09 25.69 9.61
CA LYS A 115 -15.11 25.65 8.51
C LYS A 115 -13.88 24.86 8.91
N LEU A 116 -13.22 24.29 7.90
CA LEU A 116 -11.89 23.72 8.09
C LEU A 116 -10.86 24.84 8.35
N PRO A 117 -9.92 24.65 9.29
CA PRO A 117 -8.85 25.61 9.50
C PRO A 117 -7.95 25.72 8.26
N PRO A 118 -7.39 26.91 7.98
CA PRO A 118 -6.56 27.16 6.79
C PRO A 118 -5.21 26.45 6.83
N SER A 119 -4.84 25.84 7.96
CA SER A 119 -3.61 25.06 8.14
C SER A 119 -3.64 23.69 7.47
N ILE A 120 -4.82 23.19 7.09
CA ILE A 120 -4.98 21.86 6.52
C ILE A 120 -4.42 21.85 5.09
N THR A 121 -3.37 21.06 4.88
CA THR A 121 -2.71 20.84 3.59
C THR A 121 -3.04 19.46 3.00
N TRP A 122 -3.50 18.52 3.82
CA TRP A 122 -3.86 17.17 3.39
C TRP A 122 -5.19 16.76 4.00
N LEU A 123 -6.13 16.37 3.16
CA LEU A 123 -7.47 15.97 3.57
C LEU A 123 -7.84 14.63 2.93
N GLN A 124 -8.17 13.65 3.77
CA GLN A 124 -8.79 12.41 3.34
C GLN A 124 -10.23 12.37 3.81
N LEU A 125 -11.14 12.41 2.85
CA LEU A 125 -12.53 12.11 3.06
C LEU A 125 -12.73 10.64 2.68
N MET A 126 -13.09 9.83 3.67
CA MET A 126 -13.39 8.40 3.54
C MET A 126 -12.13 7.55 3.38
N LYS A 127 -12.08 6.47 4.16
CA LYS A 127 -11.10 5.42 4.06
C LYS A 127 -11.88 4.12 3.85
N ASP A 128 -11.52 3.38 2.82
CA ASP A 128 -12.11 2.09 2.43
C ASP A 128 -13.48 2.17 1.71
N ASP A 129 -13.85 1.09 1.02
CA ASP A 129 -15.00 0.92 0.10
C ASP A 129 -16.39 0.97 0.78
N PHE A 130 -16.52 1.70 1.88
CA PHE A 130 -17.76 1.79 2.63
C PHE A 130 -18.68 2.88 2.06
N TYR A 131 -19.98 2.59 2.09
CA TYR A 131 -21.01 3.53 1.72
C TYR A 131 -21.03 4.72 2.69
N CYS A 132 -20.85 5.92 2.12
CA CYS A 132 -21.48 7.20 2.46
C CYS A 132 -21.12 7.93 3.78
N ILE A 133 -20.53 9.13 3.66
CA ILE A 133 -20.71 10.25 4.61
C ILE A 133 -21.26 11.47 3.85
N LYS A 134 -22.43 11.29 3.22
CA LYS A 134 -22.97 12.25 2.23
C LYS A 134 -23.04 13.70 2.73
N PRO A 135 -23.62 13.99 3.92
CA PRO A 135 -23.81 15.38 4.36
C PRO A 135 -22.50 16.06 4.76
N LEU A 136 -21.58 15.32 5.40
CA LEU A 136 -20.28 15.86 5.80
C LEU A 136 -19.43 16.23 4.59
N ALA A 137 -19.35 15.35 3.60
CA ALA A 137 -18.54 15.58 2.40
C ALA A 137 -19.03 16.83 1.66
N GLN A 138 -20.35 17.01 1.51
CA GLN A 138 -20.91 18.22 0.91
C GLN A 138 -20.53 19.49 1.68
N GLN A 139 -20.65 19.47 3.01
CA GLN A 139 -20.30 20.62 3.84
C GLN A 139 -18.81 20.98 3.70
N ILE A 140 -17.93 19.98 3.75
CA ILE A 140 -16.49 20.20 3.64
C ILE A 140 -16.10 20.67 2.24
N LEU A 141 -16.60 20.00 1.19
CA LEU A 141 -16.28 20.33 -0.19
C LEU A 141 -16.84 21.69 -0.62
N SER A 142 -17.88 22.19 0.06
CA SER A 142 -18.38 23.55 -0.17
C SER A 142 -17.43 24.65 0.33
N ASN A 143 -16.45 24.30 1.18
CA ASN A 143 -15.54 25.26 1.81
C ASN A 143 -14.15 24.64 2.07
N LEU A 144 -13.44 24.34 0.99
CA LEU A 144 -12.08 23.82 1.06
C LEU A 144 -11.09 24.92 1.47
N PRO A 145 -10.09 24.62 2.33
CA PRO A 145 -9.08 25.60 2.71
C PRO A 145 -8.13 25.94 1.56
N ASP A 146 -7.74 27.22 1.45
CA ASP A 146 -6.93 27.74 0.34
C ASP A 146 -5.51 27.19 0.25
N ASN A 147 -5.00 26.56 1.32
CA ASN A 147 -3.67 25.95 1.37
C ASN A 147 -3.69 24.43 1.12
N LEU A 148 -4.85 23.86 0.81
CA LEU A 148 -4.99 22.42 0.61
C LEU A 148 -4.15 21.95 -0.59
N GLN A 149 -3.24 21.00 -0.38
CA GLN A 149 -2.35 20.46 -1.41
C GLN A 149 -2.77 19.08 -1.89
N TRP A 150 -3.42 18.29 -1.03
CA TRP A 150 -3.85 16.93 -1.32
C TRP A 150 -5.27 16.69 -0.84
N LEU A 151 -6.11 16.14 -1.72
CA LEU A 151 -7.47 15.71 -1.42
C LEU A 151 -7.66 14.24 -1.81
N GLU A 152 -8.10 13.41 -0.87
CA GLU A 152 -8.47 12.02 -1.12
C GLU A 152 -9.98 11.83 -0.92
N LEU A 153 -10.62 11.20 -1.90
CA LEU A 153 -12.06 10.96 -1.98
C LEU A 153 -12.34 9.46 -2.15
N GLY A 154 -13.26 8.92 -1.34
CA GLY A 154 -13.71 7.52 -1.44
C GLY A 154 -14.65 7.18 -2.61
N SER A 155 -14.95 5.87 -2.77
CA SER A 155 -15.54 5.22 -3.96
C SER A 155 -17.03 5.47 -4.21
N HIS A 156 -17.76 5.90 -3.19
CA HIS A 156 -19.21 6.00 -3.28
C HIS A 156 -19.74 7.41 -3.01
N LEU A 157 -19.04 8.44 -3.50
CA LEU A 157 -19.54 9.82 -3.54
C LEU A 157 -20.69 10.01 -4.53
N GLN A 158 -21.74 9.18 -4.51
CA GLN A 158 -22.94 9.37 -5.32
C GLN A 158 -23.75 10.57 -4.79
N TYR A 159 -23.42 11.77 -5.25
CA TYR A 159 -24.07 13.00 -4.83
C TYR A 159 -24.34 13.94 -6.01
N ASN A 160 -25.56 14.47 -6.06
CA ASN A 160 -25.87 15.67 -6.83
C ASN A 160 -25.53 16.86 -5.94
N PHE A 161 -24.33 17.45 -6.10
CA PHE A 161 -23.98 18.63 -5.29
C PHE A 161 -25.05 19.71 -5.48
N THR A 162 -25.37 20.44 -4.42
CA THR A 162 -26.31 21.56 -4.54
C THR A 162 -25.65 22.79 -5.14
N SER A 163 -24.32 22.81 -5.19
CA SER A 163 -23.48 23.91 -5.67
C SER A 163 -22.14 23.37 -6.19
N PRO A 164 -21.50 24.06 -7.16
CA PRO A 164 -20.16 23.70 -7.61
C PRO A 164 -19.13 23.75 -6.45
N CYS A 165 -18.19 22.83 -6.46
CA CYS A 165 -17.06 22.79 -5.53
C CYS A 165 -15.84 23.41 -6.21
N ILE A 166 -15.38 24.55 -5.69
CA ILE A 166 -14.23 25.27 -6.24
C ILE A 166 -12.95 24.69 -5.64
N MET A 167 -12.08 24.16 -6.50
CA MET A 167 -10.81 23.58 -6.06
C MET A 167 -9.77 24.69 -5.81
N PRO A 168 -9.01 24.66 -4.70
CA PRO A 168 -8.04 25.69 -4.38
C PRO A 168 -6.83 25.65 -5.32
N GLN A 169 -6.21 26.80 -5.56
CA GLN A 169 -5.02 26.91 -6.43
C GLN A 169 -3.80 26.15 -5.89
N SER A 170 -3.70 25.99 -4.58
CA SER A 170 -2.65 25.20 -3.92
C SER A 170 -2.77 23.70 -4.20
N LEU A 171 -3.92 23.22 -4.66
CA LEU A 171 -4.17 21.80 -4.83
C LEU A 171 -3.21 21.23 -5.89
N THR A 172 -2.42 20.25 -5.46
CA THR A 172 -1.42 19.60 -6.30
C THR A 172 -1.91 18.27 -6.85
N ASP A 173 -2.73 17.55 -6.09
CA ASP A 173 -3.29 16.29 -6.52
C ASP A 173 -4.64 16.00 -5.85
N ILE A 174 -5.43 15.17 -6.55
CA ILE A 174 -6.67 14.61 -6.05
C ILE A 174 -6.57 13.11 -6.25
N LYS A 175 -6.71 12.34 -5.18
CA LYS A 175 -6.84 10.88 -5.27
C LYS A 175 -8.33 10.53 -5.21
N SER A 176 -8.83 9.90 -6.26
CA SER A 176 -10.09 9.17 -6.19
C SER A 176 -9.79 7.67 -6.09
N SER A 177 -10.69 6.93 -5.47
CA SER A 177 -10.70 5.47 -5.56
C SER A 177 -11.21 5.01 -6.93
N SER A 178 -11.20 3.70 -7.14
CA SER A 178 -11.93 3.05 -8.24
C SER A 178 -13.42 3.45 -8.26
N TYR A 179 -14.03 3.39 -9.45
CA TYR A 179 -15.45 3.70 -9.69
C TYR A 179 -15.87 5.16 -9.45
N PHE A 180 -14.98 6.12 -9.65
CA PHE A 180 -15.32 7.54 -9.52
C PHE A 180 -16.04 8.08 -10.76
N TYR A 181 -17.38 8.10 -10.69
CA TYR A 181 -18.27 8.49 -11.80
C TYR A 181 -18.18 9.97 -12.19
N TYR A 182 -18.31 10.27 -13.49
CA TYR A 182 -18.32 11.65 -14.01
C TYR A 182 -19.42 12.53 -13.39
N GLN A 183 -20.55 11.94 -12.98
CA GLN A 183 -21.65 12.64 -12.31
C GLN A 183 -21.22 13.36 -11.03
N ASN A 184 -20.15 12.88 -10.40
CA ASN A 184 -19.56 13.48 -9.20
C ASN A 184 -18.52 14.53 -9.59
N LEU A 185 -17.71 14.23 -10.61
CA LEU A 185 -16.61 15.07 -11.07
C LEU A 185 -17.08 16.37 -11.72
N LYS A 186 -18.23 16.36 -12.41
CA LYS A 186 -18.79 17.54 -13.10
C LYS A 186 -19.09 18.73 -12.18
N TRP A 187 -19.13 18.50 -10.87
CA TRP A 187 -19.35 19.55 -9.88
C TRP A 187 -18.07 20.26 -9.45
N PHE A 188 -16.89 19.73 -9.80
CA PHE A 188 -15.62 20.35 -9.47
C PHE A 188 -15.25 21.42 -10.49
N VAL A 189 -15.01 22.64 -9.99
CA VAL A 189 -14.45 23.73 -10.77
C VAL A 189 -12.95 23.70 -10.57
N VAL A 190 -12.25 23.18 -11.57
CA VAL A 190 -10.80 23.00 -11.55
C VAL A 190 -10.10 24.27 -12.03
N PRO A 191 -9.07 24.75 -11.30
CA PRO A 191 -8.27 25.87 -11.77
C PRO A 191 -7.63 25.62 -13.14
N PRO A 192 -7.45 26.67 -13.96
CA PRO A 192 -6.82 26.53 -15.26
C PRO A 192 -5.41 25.95 -15.12
N ASN A 193 -5.01 25.13 -16.10
CA ASN A 193 -3.69 24.48 -16.18
C ASN A 193 -3.36 23.46 -15.07
N LYS A 194 -4.34 23.06 -14.25
CA LYS A 194 -4.16 21.95 -13.32
C LYS A 194 -4.41 20.61 -14.00
N VAL A 195 -3.60 19.62 -13.64
CA VAL A 195 -3.76 18.22 -14.01
C VAL A 195 -3.52 17.39 -12.75
N TYR A 196 -4.48 16.57 -12.36
CA TYR A 196 -4.40 15.77 -11.13
C TYR A 196 -4.10 14.31 -11.49
N LYS A 197 -2.84 13.93 -11.33
CA LYS A 197 -2.30 12.63 -11.79
C LYS A 197 -2.73 11.45 -10.94
N SER A 198 -3.28 11.67 -9.75
CA SER A 198 -3.85 10.60 -8.91
C SER A 198 -5.35 10.43 -9.09
N CYS A 199 -6.00 11.31 -9.86
CA CYS A 199 -7.45 11.24 -10.07
C CYS A 199 -7.75 10.27 -11.20
N VAL A 200 -8.66 9.33 -10.94
CA VAL A 200 -9.13 8.32 -11.88
C VAL A 200 -10.60 8.59 -12.18
N LEU A 201 -10.95 8.73 -13.46
CA LEU A 201 -12.34 8.77 -13.93
C LEU A 201 -12.80 7.36 -14.29
N TYR A 202 -13.95 6.94 -13.77
CA TYR A 202 -14.63 5.72 -14.23
C TYR A 202 -15.55 6.04 -15.41
N ILE A 203 -15.26 5.44 -16.57
CA ILE A 203 -16.02 5.59 -17.82
C ILE A 203 -17.01 4.43 -17.92
N ASP A 204 -18.27 4.73 -17.63
CA ASP A 204 -19.41 3.80 -17.56
C ASP A 204 -20.48 4.05 -18.63
N SER A 205 -20.31 5.08 -19.45
CA SER A 205 -21.28 5.52 -20.45
C SER A 205 -20.61 6.39 -21.52
N MET A 206 -21.30 6.63 -22.63
CA MET A 206 -20.81 7.59 -23.64
C MET A 206 -20.77 9.02 -23.10
N GLU A 207 -21.67 9.37 -22.17
CA GLU A 207 -21.68 10.69 -21.54
C GLU A 207 -20.43 10.94 -20.69
N SER A 208 -19.95 9.94 -19.93
CA SER A 208 -18.68 10.05 -19.21
C SER A 208 -17.47 10.15 -20.14
N PHE A 209 -17.51 9.47 -21.29
CA PHE A 209 -16.48 9.58 -22.31
C PHE A 209 -16.45 10.96 -22.97
N GLU A 210 -17.59 11.49 -23.41
CA GLU A 210 -17.68 12.83 -24.00
C GLU A 210 -17.23 13.90 -23.00
N TRP A 211 -17.61 13.76 -21.73
CA TRP A 211 -17.15 14.65 -20.67
C TRP A 211 -15.62 14.63 -20.50
N LEU A 212 -14.96 13.47 -20.65
CA LEU A 212 -13.49 13.39 -20.64
C LEU A 212 -12.84 14.17 -21.79
N LEU A 213 -13.44 14.18 -22.99
CA LEU A 213 -12.90 14.90 -24.14
C LEU A 213 -12.75 16.41 -23.85
N GLU A 214 -13.67 16.96 -23.07
CA GLU A 214 -13.69 18.37 -22.67
C GLU A 214 -12.79 18.67 -21.45
N ASN A 215 -12.46 17.66 -20.65
CA ASN A 215 -11.81 17.82 -19.33
C ASN A 215 -10.39 17.26 -19.30
N LYS A 216 -9.43 18.06 -19.77
CA LYS A 216 -8.00 17.69 -19.89
C LYS A 216 -7.21 17.59 -18.58
N TRP A 217 -7.85 17.88 -17.45
CA TRP A 217 -7.20 17.85 -16.14
C TRP A 217 -7.12 16.45 -15.52
N ILE A 218 -7.82 15.47 -16.10
CA ILE A 218 -7.75 14.05 -15.72
C ILE A 218 -6.95 13.29 -16.77
N CYS A 219 -5.94 12.54 -16.35
CA CYS A 219 -5.09 11.75 -17.23
C CYS A 219 -5.14 10.24 -16.97
N ASN A 220 -5.91 9.79 -15.97
CA ASN A 220 -6.08 8.39 -15.66
C ASN A 220 -7.55 8.01 -15.78
N VAL A 221 -7.82 6.89 -16.45
CA VAL A 221 -9.17 6.40 -16.66
C VAL A 221 -9.28 4.93 -16.33
N GLU A 222 -10.40 4.56 -15.74
CA GLU A 222 -10.85 3.18 -15.62
C GLU A 222 -12.08 3.02 -16.51
N ILE A 223 -12.09 2.05 -17.42
CA ILE A 223 -13.15 1.90 -18.43
C ILE A 223 -13.94 0.64 -18.14
N ASP A 224 -15.26 0.77 -18.05
CA ASP A 224 -16.19 -0.34 -18.00
C ASP A 224 -16.08 -1.17 -19.29
N PRO A 225 -15.91 -2.50 -19.21
CA PRO A 225 -15.73 -3.32 -20.40
C PRO A 225 -16.92 -3.25 -21.38
N ASN A 226 -18.15 -2.95 -20.93
CA ASN A 226 -19.29 -2.80 -21.84
C ASN A 226 -19.20 -1.51 -22.67
N VAL A 227 -18.71 -0.42 -22.08
CA VAL A 227 -18.49 0.85 -22.77
C VAL A 227 -17.30 0.74 -23.70
N LEU A 228 -16.27 0.02 -23.28
CA LEU A 228 -15.09 -0.21 -24.09
C LEU A 228 -15.45 -0.81 -25.45
N ILE A 229 -16.38 -1.76 -25.48
CA ILE A 229 -16.90 -2.35 -26.73
C ILE A 229 -17.51 -1.30 -27.65
N MET A 230 -18.19 -0.30 -27.09
CA MET A 230 -18.79 0.80 -27.86
C MET A 230 -17.75 1.79 -28.39
N LEU A 231 -16.64 2.00 -27.66
CA LEU A 231 -15.57 2.90 -28.07
C LEU A 231 -14.71 2.32 -29.21
N MET A 232 -14.54 1.01 -29.24
CA MET A 232 -13.71 0.31 -30.22
C MET A 232 -14.13 0.63 -31.67
N GLY A 233 -13.15 1.05 -32.49
CA GLY A 233 -13.34 1.29 -33.92
C GLY A 233 -14.07 2.59 -34.30
N GLN A 234 -14.54 3.36 -33.33
CA GLN A 234 -15.26 4.62 -33.58
C GLN A 234 -14.60 5.83 -32.92
N TYR A 235 -13.95 5.65 -31.76
CA TYR A 235 -13.40 6.73 -30.97
C TYR A 235 -11.95 6.48 -30.57
N GLN A 236 -11.19 7.56 -30.41
CA GLN A 236 -9.83 7.53 -29.86
C GLN A 236 -9.82 8.19 -28.49
N LEU A 237 -9.07 7.60 -27.56
CA LEU A 237 -8.80 8.25 -26.28
C LEU A 237 -7.90 9.48 -26.48
N PRO A 238 -8.15 10.58 -25.76
CA PRO A 238 -7.34 11.78 -25.87
C PRO A 238 -5.86 11.54 -25.52
N SER A 239 -4.96 12.27 -26.18
CA SER A 239 -3.51 12.18 -25.94
C SER A 239 -3.05 12.64 -24.55
N HIS A 240 -3.90 13.33 -23.78
CA HIS A 240 -3.59 13.70 -22.40
C HIS A 240 -3.82 12.54 -21.41
N VAL A 241 -4.51 11.47 -21.85
CA VAL A 241 -4.67 10.24 -21.05
C VAL A 241 -3.34 9.47 -21.07
N THR A 242 -2.80 9.23 -19.88
CA THR A 242 -1.50 8.57 -19.66
C THR A 242 -1.63 7.22 -18.97
N LYS A 243 -2.75 6.95 -18.30
CA LYS A 243 -3.03 5.66 -17.66
C LYS A 243 -4.43 5.18 -18.01
N VAL A 244 -4.51 3.92 -18.44
CA VAL A 244 -5.78 3.26 -18.75
C VAL A 244 -5.83 1.94 -17.97
N ASN A 245 -6.90 1.75 -17.22
CA ASN A 245 -7.27 0.47 -16.63
C ASN A 245 -8.59 0.00 -17.24
N VAL A 246 -8.66 -1.25 -17.67
CA VAL A 246 -9.90 -1.88 -18.09
C VAL A 246 -10.23 -2.95 -17.09
N ASN A 247 -11.40 -2.83 -16.47
CA ASN A 247 -11.86 -3.77 -15.46
C ASN A 247 -12.33 -5.06 -16.15
N VAL A 248 -11.35 -5.90 -16.53
CA VAL A 248 -11.51 -7.20 -17.20
C VAL A 248 -12.33 -7.12 -18.50
N GLY A 249 -11.65 -6.90 -19.62
CA GLY A 249 -12.24 -6.97 -20.96
C GLY A 249 -11.26 -7.54 -21.98
N ILE A 250 -11.69 -8.51 -22.79
CA ILE A 250 -10.88 -9.04 -23.90
C ILE A 250 -10.98 -8.04 -25.06
N VAL A 251 -9.93 -7.25 -25.27
CA VAL A 251 -9.91 -6.23 -26.33
C VAL A 251 -8.71 -6.41 -27.26
N ARG A 252 -8.96 -7.13 -28.35
CA ARG A 252 -7.93 -7.47 -29.34
C ARG A 252 -7.41 -6.26 -30.12
N ASP A 253 -8.27 -5.27 -30.36
CA ASP A 253 -7.90 -4.03 -31.05
C ASP A 253 -7.65 -2.91 -30.04
N ILE A 254 -6.40 -2.46 -29.97
CA ILE A 254 -5.96 -1.42 -29.04
C ILE A 254 -5.66 -0.08 -29.75
N SER A 255 -6.06 0.06 -31.01
CA SER A 255 -5.84 1.28 -31.83
C SER A 255 -6.49 2.54 -31.27
N PHE A 256 -7.49 2.39 -30.39
CA PHE A 256 -8.13 3.50 -29.68
C PHE A 256 -7.24 4.13 -28.60
N LEU A 257 -6.18 3.45 -28.16
CA LEU A 257 -5.26 3.94 -27.13
C LEU A 257 -4.33 5.03 -27.69
N PRO A 258 -3.99 6.06 -26.90
CA PRO A 258 -3.09 7.12 -27.35
C PRO A 258 -1.62 6.66 -27.30
N GLN A 259 -0.77 7.15 -28.20
CA GLN A 259 0.67 6.83 -28.19
C GLN A 259 1.43 7.37 -26.97
N THR A 260 0.85 8.36 -26.28
CA THR A 260 1.38 8.98 -25.05
C THR A 260 1.12 8.13 -23.80
N LEU A 261 0.43 6.99 -23.93
CA LEU A 261 0.09 6.12 -22.82
C LEU A 261 1.35 5.59 -22.12
N GLU A 262 1.41 5.79 -20.80
CA GLU A 262 2.54 5.36 -19.96
C GLU A 262 2.23 4.08 -19.17
N SER A 263 0.95 3.83 -18.85
CA SER A 263 0.49 2.66 -18.09
C SER A 263 -0.78 2.07 -18.68
N LEU A 264 -0.78 0.75 -18.86
CA LEU A 264 -1.94 0.00 -19.35
C LEU A 264 -2.19 -1.24 -18.48
N GLU A 265 -3.44 -1.41 -18.07
CA GLU A 265 -3.87 -2.53 -17.22
C GLU A 265 -5.17 -3.15 -17.75
N GLY A 266 -5.25 -4.49 -17.73
CA GLY A 266 -6.50 -5.23 -17.92
C GLY A 266 -6.94 -5.45 -19.37
N ILE A 267 -6.13 -5.05 -20.37
CA ILE A 267 -6.37 -5.29 -21.80
C ILE A 267 -5.44 -6.39 -22.34
N TYR A 268 -5.98 -7.25 -23.20
CA TYR A 268 -5.20 -8.19 -24.02
C TYR A 268 -5.29 -7.85 -25.51
N GLY A 269 -4.19 -7.39 -26.11
CA GLY A 269 -4.05 -7.12 -27.54
C GLY A 269 -3.03 -8.04 -28.20
N ALA A 270 -3.14 -8.23 -29.52
CA ALA A 270 -2.20 -9.06 -30.29
C ALA A 270 -0.79 -8.45 -30.37
N SER A 271 -0.68 -7.11 -30.30
CA SER A 271 0.60 -6.40 -30.28
C SER A 271 0.50 -5.02 -29.63
N PHE A 272 1.46 -4.70 -28.78
CA PHE A 272 1.60 -3.42 -28.07
C PHE A 272 2.77 -2.58 -28.59
N SER A 273 3.44 -3.01 -29.66
CA SER A 273 4.69 -2.43 -30.14
C SER A 273 4.60 -0.96 -30.54
N HIS A 274 3.42 -0.48 -30.92
CA HIS A 274 3.17 0.91 -31.30
C HIS A 274 3.04 1.86 -30.09
N LEU A 275 2.84 1.35 -28.87
CA LEU A 275 2.73 2.14 -27.64
C LEU A 275 4.12 2.51 -27.12
N THR A 276 4.85 3.34 -27.88
CA THR A 276 6.28 3.59 -27.67
C THR A 276 6.64 4.25 -26.34
N GLN A 277 5.69 4.91 -25.66
CA GLN A 277 5.90 5.54 -24.35
C GLN A 277 5.47 4.65 -23.17
N LEU A 278 4.97 3.45 -23.43
CA LEU A 278 4.43 2.57 -22.38
C LEU A 278 5.55 2.05 -21.48
N LYS A 279 5.44 2.36 -20.18
CA LYS A 279 6.39 1.95 -19.13
C LYS A 279 5.84 0.78 -18.31
N VAL A 280 4.53 0.73 -18.09
CA VAL A 280 3.88 -0.28 -17.26
C VAL A 280 2.80 -1.00 -18.08
N LEU A 281 2.87 -2.32 -18.14
CA LEU A 281 1.87 -3.16 -18.78
C LEU A 281 1.47 -4.31 -17.84
N LYS A 282 0.17 -4.42 -17.56
CA LYS A 282 -0.38 -5.51 -16.75
C LYS A 282 -1.52 -6.22 -17.46
N ILE A 283 -1.34 -7.50 -17.70
CA ILE A 283 -2.27 -8.36 -18.41
C ILE A 283 -2.66 -9.53 -17.50
N TYR A 284 -3.93 -9.59 -17.12
CA TYR A 284 -4.46 -10.62 -16.21
C TYR A 284 -5.17 -11.77 -16.92
N ASP A 285 -5.19 -11.76 -18.25
CA ASP A 285 -5.85 -12.79 -19.05
C ASP A 285 -5.00 -14.08 -19.11
N ILE A 286 -5.62 -15.23 -18.92
CA ILE A 286 -4.96 -16.55 -19.02
C ILE A 286 -4.81 -17.03 -20.48
N SER A 287 -5.50 -16.39 -21.43
CA SER A 287 -5.57 -16.79 -22.83
C SER A 287 -4.46 -16.18 -23.70
N VAL A 288 -3.44 -15.57 -23.08
CA VAL A 288 -2.29 -14.99 -23.80
C VAL A 288 -1.64 -16.08 -24.65
N GLU A 289 -1.56 -15.83 -25.95
CA GLU A 289 -0.79 -16.68 -26.86
C GLU A 289 0.71 -16.60 -26.55
N LYS A 290 1.51 -17.44 -27.22
CA LYS A 290 2.97 -17.36 -27.10
C LYS A 290 3.44 -15.95 -27.47
N LEU A 291 4.23 -15.32 -26.60
CA LEU A 291 4.77 -13.98 -26.87
C LEU A 291 5.80 -14.06 -28.00
N GLU A 292 5.58 -13.32 -29.07
CA GLU A 292 6.52 -13.19 -30.17
C GLU A 292 7.49 -12.01 -29.97
N LYS A 293 8.66 -12.10 -30.59
CA LYS A 293 9.67 -11.03 -30.56
C LYS A 293 9.09 -9.74 -31.14
N GLY A 294 9.21 -8.65 -30.39
CA GLY A 294 8.76 -7.32 -30.81
C GLY A 294 7.28 -7.01 -30.58
N VAL A 295 6.52 -7.91 -29.95
CA VAL A 295 5.11 -7.66 -29.54
C VAL A 295 5.01 -6.67 -28.38
N LEU A 296 5.99 -6.69 -27.47
CA LEU A 296 6.04 -5.79 -26.32
C LEU A 296 6.65 -4.43 -26.69
N PRO A 297 6.22 -3.33 -26.04
CA PRO A 297 6.78 -2.01 -26.30
C PRO A 297 8.26 -1.92 -25.92
N PRO A 298 9.07 -1.17 -26.67
CA PRO A 298 10.53 -1.15 -26.47
C PRO A 298 10.98 -0.49 -25.17
N LEU A 299 10.23 0.50 -24.65
CA LEU A 299 10.56 1.24 -23.42
C LEU A 299 9.90 0.67 -22.15
N LEU A 300 9.30 -0.52 -22.23
CA LEU A 300 8.59 -1.12 -21.12
C LEU A 300 9.55 -1.40 -19.94
N GLN A 301 9.15 -0.97 -18.75
CA GLN A 301 9.92 -1.07 -17.51
C GLN A 301 9.32 -2.08 -16.53
N GLU A 302 8.00 -2.22 -16.52
CA GLU A 302 7.27 -3.15 -15.66
C GLU A 302 6.28 -3.98 -16.48
N LEU A 303 6.37 -5.31 -16.32
CA LEU A 303 5.47 -6.26 -16.96
C LEU A 303 4.88 -7.20 -15.93
N LEU A 304 3.55 -7.23 -15.83
CA LEU A 304 2.81 -8.31 -15.20
C LEU A 304 2.03 -9.04 -16.28
N ILE A 305 2.25 -10.34 -16.43
CA ILE A 305 1.49 -11.14 -17.39
C ILE A 305 1.22 -12.55 -16.85
N ILE A 306 0.00 -13.02 -17.06
CA ILE A 306 -0.40 -14.39 -16.79
C ILE A 306 0.07 -15.25 -17.98
N TYR A 307 1.32 -15.71 -17.91
CA TYR A 307 2.00 -16.40 -19.00
C TYR A 307 2.61 -17.72 -18.54
N ASN A 308 2.40 -18.78 -19.31
CA ASN A 308 2.94 -20.12 -19.02
C ASN A 308 3.41 -20.85 -20.28
N TYR A 309 4.10 -20.15 -21.16
CA TYR A 309 4.88 -20.74 -22.26
C TYR A 309 6.37 -20.48 -22.02
N PRO A 310 7.30 -21.26 -22.60
CA PRO A 310 8.72 -20.95 -22.48
C PRO A 310 9.05 -19.54 -22.99
N LEU A 311 9.84 -18.80 -22.21
CA LEU A 311 10.40 -17.51 -22.65
C LEU A 311 11.54 -17.75 -23.65
N GLU A 312 11.47 -17.09 -24.80
CA GLU A 312 12.56 -17.09 -25.78
C GLU A 312 13.45 -15.85 -25.61
N ILE A 313 14.68 -15.95 -26.14
CA ILE A 313 15.64 -14.84 -26.15
C ILE A 313 15.04 -13.65 -26.93
N ASP A 314 15.27 -12.44 -26.44
CA ASP A 314 14.79 -11.16 -27.00
C ASP A 314 13.26 -10.95 -27.02
N VAL A 315 12.46 -11.84 -26.41
CA VAL A 315 11.00 -11.61 -26.29
C VAL A 315 10.71 -10.48 -25.30
N LEU A 316 11.46 -10.44 -24.19
CA LEU A 316 11.34 -9.38 -23.20
C LEU A 316 12.14 -8.13 -23.63
N PRO A 317 11.59 -6.92 -23.49
CA PRO A 317 12.24 -5.70 -23.94
C PRO A 317 13.48 -5.36 -23.09
N PRO A 318 14.50 -4.70 -23.69
CA PRO A 318 15.82 -4.52 -23.07
C PRO A 318 15.84 -3.52 -21.90
N HIS A 319 14.77 -2.76 -21.69
CA HIS A 319 14.64 -1.78 -20.60
C HIS A 319 13.79 -2.30 -19.42
N LEU A 320 13.35 -3.56 -19.46
CA LEU A 320 12.49 -4.13 -18.44
C LEU A 320 13.23 -4.25 -17.11
N THR A 321 12.70 -3.61 -16.06
CA THR A 321 13.28 -3.59 -14.70
C THR A 321 12.54 -4.47 -13.71
N ALA A 322 11.25 -4.72 -13.93
CA ALA A 322 10.41 -5.57 -13.11
C ALA A 322 9.56 -6.53 -13.97
N LEU A 323 9.57 -7.81 -13.62
CA LEU A 323 8.81 -8.85 -14.28
C LEU A 323 8.02 -9.68 -13.26
N CYS A 324 6.71 -9.80 -13.47
CA CYS A 324 5.82 -10.61 -12.66
C CYS A 324 5.09 -11.64 -13.53
N LEU A 325 5.34 -12.92 -13.25
CA LEU A 325 4.78 -14.07 -13.92
C LEU A 325 4.12 -15.01 -12.89
N PRO A 326 2.88 -14.72 -12.45
CA PRO A 326 2.26 -15.40 -11.30
C PRO A 326 2.06 -16.91 -11.44
N ILE A 327 1.89 -17.39 -12.68
CA ILE A 327 1.56 -18.79 -12.99
C ILE A 327 2.66 -19.53 -13.76
N TYR A 328 3.81 -18.90 -13.99
CA TYR A 328 4.83 -19.44 -14.87
C TYR A 328 5.51 -20.67 -14.28
N ASP A 329 5.48 -21.78 -15.01
CA ASP A 329 6.02 -23.09 -14.63
C ASP A 329 6.72 -23.76 -15.83
N CYS A 330 7.42 -22.97 -16.64
CA CYS A 330 8.22 -23.44 -17.78
C CYS A 330 9.72 -23.35 -17.47
N PRO A 331 10.58 -24.21 -18.05
CA PRO A 331 12.03 -24.13 -17.83
C PRO A 331 12.60 -22.76 -18.17
N LEU A 332 13.65 -22.36 -17.45
CA LEU A 332 14.41 -21.13 -17.70
C LEU A 332 15.76 -21.48 -18.32
N TYR A 333 16.09 -20.80 -19.40
CA TYR A 333 17.38 -20.92 -20.09
C TYR A 333 18.23 -19.66 -19.88
N THR A 334 19.52 -19.76 -20.15
CA THR A 334 20.42 -18.61 -20.08
C THR A 334 20.02 -17.53 -21.10
N ASN A 335 20.21 -16.27 -20.73
CA ASN A 335 19.93 -15.07 -21.56
C ASN A 335 18.45 -14.81 -21.92
N VAL A 336 17.48 -15.54 -21.36
CA VAL A 336 16.05 -15.23 -21.58
C VAL A 336 15.61 -13.93 -20.87
N PHE A 337 16.28 -13.58 -19.78
CA PHE A 337 16.03 -12.35 -19.03
C PHE A 337 16.95 -11.21 -19.50
N PRO A 338 16.42 -10.01 -19.79
CA PRO A 338 17.26 -8.87 -20.12
C PRO A 338 18.10 -8.43 -18.91
N ALA A 339 19.31 -7.93 -19.20
CA ALA A 339 20.28 -7.53 -18.17
C ALA A 339 19.84 -6.33 -17.30
N SER A 340 18.79 -5.63 -17.70
CA SER A 340 18.16 -4.52 -16.98
C SER A 340 17.30 -4.97 -15.79
N LEU A 341 16.89 -6.24 -15.73
CA LEU A 341 15.97 -6.73 -14.70
C LEU A 341 16.58 -6.66 -13.31
N THR A 342 15.82 -6.04 -12.40
CA THR A 342 16.17 -5.89 -10.98
C THR A 342 15.18 -6.59 -10.06
N SER A 343 13.98 -6.89 -10.53
CA SER A 343 12.93 -7.57 -9.76
C SER A 343 12.24 -8.64 -10.61
N ILE A 344 12.17 -9.86 -10.10
CA ILE A 344 11.49 -10.98 -10.75
C ILE A 344 10.55 -11.67 -9.74
N ASN A 345 9.30 -11.89 -10.13
CA ASN A 345 8.37 -12.75 -9.44
C ASN A 345 7.95 -13.90 -10.37
N LEU A 346 8.31 -15.14 -10.03
CA LEU A 346 7.95 -16.34 -10.78
C LEU A 346 6.83 -17.16 -10.12
N GLY A 347 6.09 -16.59 -9.15
CA GLY A 347 4.85 -17.14 -8.59
C GLY A 347 4.81 -18.67 -8.42
N SER A 348 4.29 -19.37 -9.42
CA SER A 348 4.05 -20.82 -9.41
C SER A 348 5.18 -21.70 -9.97
N PHE A 349 6.39 -21.18 -10.15
CA PHE A 349 7.53 -21.90 -10.73
C PHE A 349 7.98 -23.10 -9.91
N LYS A 350 7.93 -24.29 -10.51
CA LYS A 350 8.33 -25.58 -9.91
C LYS A 350 9.41 -26.30 -10.71
N GLN A 351 9.85 -25.75 -11.83
CA GLN A 351 10.88 -26.38 -12.67
C GLN A 351 12.26 -26.38 -11.98
N PRO A 352 13.18 -27.27 -12.40
CA PRO A 352 14.56 -27.23 -11.95
C PRO A 352 15.19 -25.85 -12.23
N PHE A 353 15.93 -25.34 -11.25
CA PHE A 353 16.68 -24.10 -11.40
C PHE A 353 18.07 -24.43 -11.97
N HIS A 354 18.55 -23.68 -12.97
CA HIS A 354 19.89 -23.88 -13.54
C HIS A 354 20.83 -22.71 -13.16
N PRO A 355 22.15 -22.95 -13.08
CA PRO A 355 23.14 -21.88 -12.88
C PRO A 355 23.04 -20.78 -13.95
N PHE A 356 23.30 -19.53 -13.57
CA PHE A 356 23.40 -18.38 -14.48
C PHE A 356 22.14 -18.01 -15.29
N VAL A 357 20.96 -18.53 -14.93
CA VAL A 357 19.70 -18.15 -15.61
C VAL A 357 19.22 -16.76 -15.20
N LEU A 358 19.50 -16.32 -13.97
CA LEU A 358 19.11 -15.00 -13.46
C LEU A 358 20.10 -13.91 -13.89
N PRO A 359 19.64 -12.68 -14.13
CA PRO A 359 20.51 -11.58 -14.50
C PRO A 359 21.39 -11.13 -13.32
N ASN A 360 22.64 -10.78 -13.60
CA ASN A 360 23.64 -10.41 -12.59
C ASN A 360 23.32 -9.15 -11.76
N LYS A 361 22.33 -8.35 -12.17
CA LYS A 361 21.89 -7.13 -11.48
C LYS A 361 20.60 -7.33 -10.67
N LEU A 362 20.08 -8.55 -10.60
CA LEU A 362 18.83 -8.84 -9.91
C LEU A 362 18.96 -8.52 -8.42
N LYS A 363 18.02 -7.74 -7.90
CA LYS A 363 17.96 -7.34 -6.48
C LYS A 363 16.86 -8.08 -5.74
N SER A 364 15.72 -8.32 -6.38
CA SER A 364 14.57 -8.98 -5.77
C SER A 364 14.14 -10.21 -6.56
N LEU A 365 13.97 -11.33 -5.85
CA LEU A 365 13.44 -12.58 -6.39
C LEU A 365 12.34 -13.12 -5.48
N SER A 366 11.17 -13.38 -6.06
CA SER A 366 10.04 -14.02 -5.37
C SER A 366 9.57 -15.26 -6.12
N MET A 367 9.47 -16.39 -5.42
CA MET A 367 8.94 -17.64 -5.95
C MET A 367 8.04 -18.31 -4.89
N GLN A 368 6.72 -18.24 -5.09
CA GLN A 368 5.76 -18.65 -4.06
C GLN A 368 5.59 -20.17 -3.95
N LYS A 369 5.66 -20.89 -5.07
CA LYS A 369 5.47 -22.36 -5.12
C LYS A 369 6.75 -23.10 -5.49
N PHE A 370 7.91 -22.52 -5.20
CA PHE A 370 9.19 -23.19 -5.44
C PHE A 370 9.37 -24.36 -4.45
N THR A 371 9.39 -25.58 -4.98
CA THR A 371 9.46 -26.83 -4.20
C THR A 371 10.73 -27.64 -4.45
N GLN A 372 11.70 -27.10 -5.19
CA GLN A 372 12.95 -27.82 -5.44
C GLN A 372 13.77 -27.94 -4.14
N PRO A 373 14.48 -29.07 -3.94
CA PRO A 373 15.14 -29.36 -2.68
C PRO A 373 16.40 -28.52 -2.46
N THR A 374 17.05 -28.03 -3.52
CA THR A 374 18.29 -27.26 -3.43
C THR A 374 18.38 -26.24 -4.57
N PHE A 375 19.24 -25.24 -4.35
CA PHE A 375 19.70 -24.31 -5.38
C PHE A 375 21.10 -24.74 -5.85
N PRO A 376 21.31 -24.95 -7.16
CA PRO A 376 22.65 -25.25 -7.66
C PRO A 376 23.64 -24.10 -7.41
N PRO A 377 24.95 -24.37 -7.40
CA PRO A 377 25.96 -23.33 -7.33
C PRO A 377 25.75 -22.29 -8.45
N ASN A 378 25.93 -21.00 -8.12
CA ASN A 378 25.76 -19.87 -9.04
C ASN A 378 24.34 -19.70 -9.62
N SER A 379 23.31 -20.26 -8.97
CA SER A 379 21.91 -20.04 -9.40
C SER A 379 21.32 -18.72 -8.93
N LEU A 380 21.72 -18.24 -7.74
CA LEU A 380 21.26 -16.97 -7.15
C LEU A 380 22.32 -15.86 -7.33
N PRO A 381 22.01 -14.71 -7.91
CA PRO A 381 23.01 -13.67 -8.16
C PRO A 381 23.46 -13.00 -6.85
N LEU A 382 24.76 -12.67 -6.77
CA LEU A 382 25.35 -12.01 -5.59
C LEU A 382 24.79 -10.62 -5.30
N SER A 383 24.12 -9.99 -6.27
CA SER A 383 23.46 -8.69 -6.13
C SER A 383 22.13 -8.73 -5.39
N LEU A 384 21.63 -9.93 -5.06
CA LEU A 384 20.30 -10.12 -4.49
C LEU A 384 20.22 -9.49 -3.08
N SER A 385 19.26 -8.58 -2.88
CA SER A 385 18.94 -7.94 -1.61
C SER A 385 17.68 -8.50 -0.94
N ASP A 386 16.76 -9.02 -1.74
CA ASP A 386 15.45 -9.50 -1.29
C ASP A 386 15.14 -10.87 -1.90
N LEU A 387 14.88 -11.87 -1.06
CA LEU A 387 14.51 -13.22 -1.47
C LEU A 387 13.23 -13.65 -0.75
N ALA A 388 12.21 -14.04 -1.50
CA ALA A 388 10.95 -14.57 -0.95
C ALA A 388 10.61 -15.95 -1.53
N LEU A 389 10.49 -16.94 -0.66
CA LEU A 389 10.26 -18.35 -0.98
C LEU A 389 9.15 -18.93 -0.08
N ASP A 390 7.89 -18.66 -0.41
CA ASP A 390 6.74 -18.93 0.47
C ASP A 390 6.45 -20.43 0.73
N ARG A 391 7.01 -21.36 -0.05
CA ARG A 391 6.80 -22.82 0.14
C ARG A 391 8.09 -23.64 0.14
N PHE A 392 9.23 -22.97 0.32
CA PHE A 392 10.52 -23.64 0.28
C PHE A 392 10.78 -24.42 1.58
N LYS A 393 11.05 -25.72 1.40
CA LYS A 393 11.43 -26.69 2.44
C LYS A 393 12.79 -27.35 2.15
N GLY A 394 13.55 -26.77 1.20
CA GLY A 394 14.82 -27.31 0.75
C GLY A 394 16.00 -26.84 1.59
N SER A 395 17.20 -26.90 1.03
CA SER A 395 18.43 -26.43 1.66
C SER A 395 19.21 -25.45 0.76
N PHE A 396 19.95 -24.56 1.40
CA PHE A 396 20.88 -23.61 0.79
C PHE A 396 22.35 -24.07 0.81
N ASP A 397 22.65 -25.32 1.17
CA ASP A 397 24.04 -25.82 1.35
C ASP A 397 24.96 -25.61 0.14
N GLN A 398 24.38 -25.58 -1.07
CA GLN A 398 25.12 -25.42 -2.33
C GLN A 398 25.19 -23.97 -2.82
N CYS A 399 24.52 -23.03 -2.12
CA CYS A 399 24.55 -21.62 -2.48
C CYS A 399 25.88 -20.98 -2.08
N GLN A 400 26.41 -20.11 -2.94
CA GLN A 400 27.39 -19.13 -2.50
C GLN A 400 26.80 -18.19 -1.44
N PRO A 401 27.63 -17.63 -0.54
CA PRO A 401 27.20 -16.59 0.41
C PRO A 401 26.57 -15.41 -0.31
N LEU A 402 25.41 -14.96 0.17
CA LEU A 402 24.67 -13.83 -0.39
C LEU A 402 24.85 -12.60 0.51
N ASP A 403 26.05 -12.02 0.52
CA ASP A 403 26.40 -10.94 1.44
C ASP A 403 25.56 -9.66 1.30
N ASN A 404 24.93 -9.45 0.14
CA ASN A 404 24.04 -8.31 -0.09
C ASN A 404 22.60 -8.56 0.36
N LEU A 405 22.25 -9.78 0.79
CA LEU A 405 20.89 -10.14 1.16
C LEU A 405 20.49 -9.40 2.45
N GLN A 406 19.46 -8.55 2.34
CA GLN A 406 18.95 -7.74 3.44
C GLN A 406 17.64 -8.28 4.00
N SER A 407 16.83 -8.88 3.14
CA SER A 407 15.50 -9.40 3.46
C SER A 407 15.35 -10.84 2.95
N LEU A 408 14.94 -11.74 3.83
CA LEU A 408 14.60 -13.13 3.51
C LEU A 408 13.20 -13.45 4.01
N LYS A 409 12.34 -13.97 3.14
CA LYS A 409 11.02 -14.52 3.48
C LYS A 409 10.95 -16.00 3.14
N ILE A 410 10.66 -16.86 4.10
CA ILE A 410 10.57 -18.32 3.93
C ILE A 410 9.44 -18.92 4.79
N CYS A 411 9.07 -20.17 4.54
CA CYS A 411 8.00 -20.83 5.31
C CYS A 411 8.45 -21.91 6.30
N SER A 412 9.76 -22.15 6.40
CA SER A 412 10.34 -23.13 7.32
C SER A 412 11.76 -22.71 7.68
N LEU A 413 12.21 -23.11 8.88
CA LEU A 413 13.61 -22.99 9.23
C LEU A 413 14.38 -24.12 8.56
N VAL A 414 15.44 -23.77 7.85
CA VAL A 414 16.32 -24.76 7.21
C VAL A 414 17.70 -24.67 7.87
N PRO A 415 18.34 -25.80 8.24
CA PRO A 415 19.61 -25.77 8.98
C PRO A 415 20.73 -24.97 8.29
N SER A 416 20.68 -24.92 6.96
CA SER A 416 21.60 -24.18 6.10
C SER A 416 21.40 -22.66 6.10
N LEU A 417 20.44 -22.12 6.85
CA LEU A 417 20.25 -20.67 6.94
C LEU A 417 21.48 -19.95 7.51
N ALA A 418 22.20 -20.57 8.44
CA ALA A 418 23.37 -19.95 9.08
C ALA A 418 24.44 -19.51 8.07
N THR A 419 24.58 -20.22 6.94
CA THR A 419 25.56 -19.88 5.88
C THR A 419 25.13 -18.68 5.03
N LEU A 420 23.84 -18.35 5.01
CA LEU A 420 23.27 -17.21 4.28
C LEU A 420 23.07 -15.94 5.14
N LEU A 421 22.98 -16.09 6.46
CA LEU A 421 22.47 -15.05 7.37
C LEU A 421 23.56 -14.08 7.90
N THR A 422 24.73 -13.98 7.27
CA THR A 422 25.84 -13.12 7.76
C THR A 422 25.49 -11.63 7.78
N ASN A 423 24.66 -11.15 6.84
CA ASN A 423 24.30 -9.72 6.70
C ASN A 423 22.79 -9.44 6.66
N VAL A 424 21.95 -10.46 6.84
CA VAL A 424 20.49 -10.31 6.77
C VAL A 424 20.00 -9.45 7.93
N LYS A 425 19.29 -8.37 7.60
CA LYS A 425 18.75 -7.40 8.57
C LYS A 425 17.30 -7.69 8.92
N LYS A 426 16.53 -8.21 7.96
CA LYS A 426 15.11 -8.53 8.09
C LYS A 426 14.88 -9.99 7.71
N LEU A 427 14.25 -10.73 8.60
CA LEU A 427 13.86 -12.12 8.37
C LEU A 427 12.37 -12.27 8.66
N ASP A 428 11.64 -12.78 7.68
CA ASP A 428 10.21 -13.08 7.75
C ASP A 428 10.05 -14.60 7.59
N ILE A 429 9.51 -15.26 8.62
CA ILE A 429 9.25 -16.69 8.58
C ILE A 429 7.76 -16.92 8.86
N GLU A 430 7.09 -17.50 7.88
CA GLU A 430 5.72 -17.98 8.01
C GLU A 430 5.71 -19.51 8.14
N VAL A 431 5.78 -20.01 9.38
CA VAL A 431 5.87 -21.45 9.66
C VAL A 431 4.51 -22.11 9.42
N ALA A 432 4.39 -22.77 8.27
CA ALA A 432 3.20 -23.51 7.87
C ALA A 432 3.35 -25.02 8.14
N GLY A 433 3.02 -25.49 9.35
CA GLY A 433 2.93 -26.92 9.66
C GLY A 433 2.92 -27.33 11.15
N ASP A 434 2.41 -28.54 11.40
CA ASP A 434 2.40 -29.28 12.68
C ASP A 434 3.75 -29.91 13.04
N ASN A 435 4.69 -30.00 12.10
CA ASN A 435 5.96 -30.65 12.35
C ASN A 435 6.74 -29.87 13.40
N ASP A 436 7.25 -30.57 14.43
CA ASP A 436 8.19 -30.10 15.45
C ASP A 436 9.50 -29.54 14.85
N ASP A 437 9.43 -28.51 14.00
CA ASP A 437 10.55 -27.63 13.71
C ASP A 437 10.83 -26.89 15.01
N ASP A 438 11.56 -27.58 15.88
CA ASP A 438 11.93 -27.06 17.17
C ASP A 438 12.80 -25.82 16.91
N LEU A 439 12.24 -24.65 17.23
CA LEU A 439 12.99 -23.41 17.29
C LEU A 439 14.07 -23.48 18.38
N SER A 440 14.03 -24.50 19.25
CA SER A 440 15.09 -24.79 20.19
C SER A 440 16.33 -25.30 19.44
N GLY A 441 17.36 -24.46 19.41
CA GLY A 441 18.68 -24.83 18.89
C GLY A 441 19.15 -24.03 17.67
N THR A 442 19.82 -22.91 17.97
CA THR A 442 21.07 -22.47 17.32
C THR A 442 21.10 -21.86 15.91
N CYS A 443 20.09 -21.96 15.05
CA CYS A 443 20.26 -21.39 13.68
C CYS A 443 20.19 -19.85 13.61
N LEU A 444 19.45 -19.20 14.51
CA LEU A 444 19.28 -17.74 14.50
C LEU A 444 20.19 -17.00 15.51
N ALA A 445 20.67 -17.68 16.55
CA ALA A 445 21.35 -17.04 17.70
C ALA A 445 22.61 -16.24 17.33
N ASN A 446 23.29 -16.61 16.24
CA ASN A 446 24.54 -15.98 15.78
C ASN A 446 24.35 -15.05 14.56
N THR A 447 23.14 -14.55 14.33
CA THR A 447 22.82 -13.76 13.13
C THR A 447 22.76 -12.26 13.44
N SER A 448 22.95 -11.40 12.43
CA SER A 448 22.89 -9.94 12.55
C SER A 448 21.48 -9.34 12.44
N ILE A 449 20.44 -10.17 12.62
CA ILE A 449 19.05 -9.81 12.33
C ILE A 449 18.57 -8.70 13.27
N LYS A 450 17.94 -7.66 12.71
CA LYS A 450 17.36 -6.53 13.46
C LYS A 450 15.84 -6.61 13.54
N SER A 451 15.20 -7.15 12.51
CA SER A 451 13.75 -7.30 12.45
C SER A 451 13.40 -8.76 12.14
N LEU A 452 12.62 -9.37 13.02
CA LEU A 452 12.16 -10.74 12.92
C LEU A 452 10.63 -10.76 12.96
N TYR A 453 10.03 -11.37 11.95
CA TYR A 453 8.59 -11.65 11.91
C TYR A 453 8.41 -13.16 11.90
N LEU A 454 7.67 -13.70 12.88
CA LEU A 454 7.31 -15.10 12.97
C LEU A 454 5.80 -15.23 13.02
N LYS A 455 5.26 -15.99 12.08
CA LYS A 455 3.86 -16.37 12.07
C LYS A 455 3.74 -17.88 12.14
N PHE A 456 3.06 -18.38 13.16
CA PHE A 456 2.79 -19.80 13.32
C PHE A 456 1.35 -20.13 12.95
N VAL A 457 1.14 -21.26 12.27
CA VAL A 457 -0.21 -21.77 12.02
C VAL A 457 -0.88 -22.24 13.32
N PHE A 458 -0.11 -22.83 14.24
CA PHE A 458 -0.56 -23.29 15.54
C PHE A 458 0.22 -22.58 16.65
N GLN A 459 -0.40 -22.42 17.83
CA GLN A 459 0.28 -21.84 18.99
C GLN A 459 1.54 -22.63 19.33
N ARG A 460 2.68 -21.95 19.40
CA ARG A 460 3.97 -22.55 19.75
C ARG A 460 4.61 -21.89 20.95
N THR A 461 5.20 -22.71 21.82
CA THR A 461 5.97 -22.23 22.95
C THR A 461 7.42 -21.95 22.57
N LEU A 462 7.89 -20.73 22.82
CA LEU A 462 9.26 -20.29 22.55
C LEU A 462 10.12 -20.32 23.82
N TYR A 463 11.41 -20.68 23.69
CA TYR A 463 12.35 -20.87 24.81
C TYR A 463 13.40 -19.74 24.91
N PRO A 464 14.03 -19.52 26.07
CA PRO A 464 15.15 -18.59 26.19
C PRO A 464 16.28 -18.88 25.20
N ASN A 465 16.98 -17.84 24.73
CA ASN A 465 18.05 -17.91 23.71
C ASN A 465 17.59 -18.34 22.29
N THR A 466 16.28 -18.35 22.00
CA THR A 466 15.77 -18.61 20.65
C THR A 466 16.17 -17.50 19.67
N PHE A 467 16.24 -16.25 20.13
CA PHE A 467 16.48 -15.08 19.29
C PHE A 467 17.90 -14.51 19.46
N PRO A 468 18.51 -14.04 18.37
CA PRO A 468 19.78 -13.32 18.46
C PRO A 468 19.60 -12.02 19.26
N PRO A 469 20.62 -11.61 20.05
CA PRO A 469 20.54 -10.41 20.87
C PRO A 469 20.43 -9.11 20.04
N THR A 470 20.66 -9.17 18.73
CA THR A 470 20.58 -8.02 17.82
C THR A 470 19.16 -7.63 17.41
N VAL A 471 18.15 -8.48 17.69
CA VAL A 471 16.75 -8.21 17.29
C VAL A 471 16.21 -7.01 18.06
N ARG A 472 15.76 -6.01 17.33
CA ARG A 472 15.13 -4.78 17.86
C ARG A 472 13.63 -4.74 17.64
N TYR A 473 13.14 -5.45 16.62
CA TYR A 473 11.72 -5.52 16.27
C TYR A 473 11.33 -6.98 16.10
N LEU A 474 10.43 -7.45 16.97
CA LEU A 474 9.92 -8.81 16.95
C LEU A 474 8.42 -8.77 16.77
N THR A 475 7.92 -9.39 15.71
CA THR A 475 6.49 -9.63 15.53
C THR A 475 6.23 -11.12 15.64
N LEU A 476 5.32 -11.49 16.56
CA LEU A 476 4.89 -12.86 16.77
C LEU A 476 3.39 -12.92 16.50
N ILE A 477 2.98 -13.93 15.73
CA ILE A 477 1.58 -14.27 15.53
C ILE A 477 1.39 -15.73 15.91
N ASN A 478 0.42 -15.99 16.81
CA ASN A 478 0.14 -17.31 17.38
C ASN A 478 1.37 -17.93 18.08
N ALA A 479 2.03 -17.19 18.97
CA ALA A 479 3.14 -17.71 19.77
C ALA A 479 2.91 -17.48 21.27
N ASP A 480 3.24 -18.49 22.07
CA ASP A 480 3.30 -18.42 23.52
C ASP A 480 4.75 -18.29 23.97
N LEU A 481 5.01 -17.31 24.83
CA LEU A 481 6.32 -17.10 25.43
C LEU A 481 6.38 -17.86 26.76
N LYS A 482 7.34 -18.79 26.90
CA LYS A 482 7.47 -19.60 28.13
C LYS A 482 7.96 -18.78 29.32
N SER A 483 8.67 -17.69 29.07
CA SER A 483 9.13 -16.70 30.05
C SER A 483 9.45 -15.37 29.35
N ASP A 484 9.54 -14.27 30.11
CA ASP A 484 9.92 -12.95 29.57
C ASP A 484 11.37 -12.93 29.04
N ASP A 485 12.24 -13.80 29.56
CA ASP A 485 13.64 -13.97 29.15
C ASP A 485 13.82 -14.51 27.71
N VAL A 486 12.71 -14.81 27.02
CA VAL A 486 12.71 -15.18 25.60
C VAL A 486 12.98 -13.95 24.72
N ILE A 487 12.60 -12.75 25.17
CA ILE A 487 12.68 -11.53 24.36
C ILE A 487 14.04 -10.83 24.57
N PRO A 488 14.79 -10.50 23.50
CA PRO A 488 16.02 -9.72 23.62
C PRO A 488 15.79 -8.35 24.29
N SER A 489 16.76 -7.92 25.10
CA SER A 489 16.67 -6.65 25.83
C SER A 489 16.55 -5.45 24.89
N GLY A 490 15.59 -4.55 25.15
CA GLY A 490 15.32 -3.38 24.31
C GLY A 490 14.56 -3.68 23.01
N CYS A 491 14.09 -4.91 22.81
CA CYS A 491 13.28 -5.28 21.65
C CYS A 491 11.83 -4.77 21.78
N VAL A 492 11.31 -4.19 20.70
CA VAL A 492 9.88 -3.86 20.56
C VAL A 492 9.13 -5.12 20.12
N LEU A 493 8.29 -5.67 21.00
CA LEU A 493 7.43 -6.81 20.71
C LEU A 493 6.06 -6.36 20.20
N LYS A 494 5.63 -6.94 19.09
CA LYS A 494 4.24 -6.95 18.65
C LYS A 494 3.74 -8.40 18.66
N ASN A 495 2.93 -8.75 19.66
CA ASN A 495 2.35 -10.08 19.77
C ASN A 495 0.86 -10.01 19.42
N GLU A 496 0.44 -10.75 18.39
CA GLU A 496 -0.95 -10.87 17.98
C GLU A 496 -1.44 -12.30 18.24
N TYR A 497 -2.39 -12.41 19.16
CA TYR A 497 -3.19 -13.62 19.37
C TYR A 497 -4.42 -13.53 18.47
N ARG A 498 -4.66 -14.54 17.63
CA ARG A 498 -5.94 -14.70 16.93
C ARG A 498 -6.96 -15.43 17.79
#